data_AF-A0A519YZ24-F1
#
_entry.id   AF-A0A519YZ24-F1
#
_cell.length_a   1.000
_cell.length_b   1.000
_cell.length_c   1.000
_cell.angle_alpha   90.00
_cell.angle_beta   90.00
_cell.angle_gamma   90.00
#
_symmetry.space_group_name_H-M   'P 1'
#
loop_
_entity.id
_entity.type
_entity.pdbx_description
1 polymer ?
#
loop_
_entity_poly.entity_id
_entity_poly.type
_entity_poly.pdbx_seq_one_letter_code
_entity_poly.pdbx_strand_id
1 'polypeptide(L)'
;NGPDHIDAHRSPAFVISPYVRRGYVDHTLYTTAGVMRTMELLLGLPPMSQYDAAARPLFGVFQAAPNLAPYQAKAAQVALDTRNTAWNRSAERSAKFDFAHEDEVPDLELNEVVWKSVRGEESTMPAPRRGAFLQLTPKRDDDDD
;
A
#
# COMPACT_ATOMS: atom_id res chain seq x y z
N ASN A 1 -9.49 -10.49 -8.90
CA ASN A 1 -8.37 -10.67 -7.92
C ASN A 1 -7.28 -9.65 -8.23
N GLY A 2 -7.18 -8.58 -7.44
CA GLY A 2 -6.19 -7.51 -7.61
C GLY A 2 -4.92 -7.58 -6.73
N PRO A 3 -4.22 -8.72 -6.56
CA PRO A 3 -2.89 -8.70 -5.98
C PRO A 3 -1.93 -7.84 -6.78
N ASP A 4 -1.39 -6.79 -6.14
CA ASP A 4 -0.13 -6.22 -6.57
C ASP A 4 0.97 -7.31 -6.41
N HIS A 5 1.99 -7.27 -7.26
CA HIS A 5 3.05 -8.27 -7.36
C HIS A 5 3.86 -8.48 -6.05
N ILE A 6 3.67 -7.62 -5.04
CA ILE A 6 4.25 -7.75 -3.70
C ILE A 6 3.26 -8.38 -2.70
N ASP A 7 2.04 -7.82 -2.56
CA ASP A 7 0.98 -8.32 -1.68
C ASP A 7 -0.36 -7.63 -2.01
N ALA A 8 -1.43 -8.39 -2.19
CA ALA A 8 -2.78 -7.89 -2.46
C ALA A 8 -3.39 -7.07 -1.33
N HIS A 9 -2.89 -7.23 -0.11
CA HIS A 9 -3.50 -6.65 1.08
C HIS A 9 -2.79 -5.37 1.56
N ARG A 10 -1.76 -4.92 0.83
CA ARG A 10 -1.06 -3.68 1.14
C ARG A 10 -1.66 -2.54 0.35
N SER A 11 -2.02 -1.48 1.06
CA SER A 11 -2.46 -0.23 0.45
C SER A 11 -1.51 0.90 0.82
N PRO A 12 -1.24 1.86 -0.07
CA PRO A 12 -0.54 3.08 0.30
C PRO A 12 -1.42 3.90 1.26
N ALA A 13 -0.79 4.52 2.25
CA ALA A 13 -1.43 5.47 3.16
C ALA A 13 -0.60 6.76 3.21
N PHE A 14 -1.26 7.90 3.02
CA PHE A 14 -0.63 9.21 3.06
C PHE A 14 -1.09 9.97 4.30
N VAL A 15 -0.14 10.55 5.03
CA VAL A 15 -0.41 11.37 6.23
C VAL A 15 0.29 12.71 6.07
N ILE A 16 -0.45 13.81 6.23
CA ILE A 16 0.05 15.18 6.01
C ILE A 16 -0.18 15.99 7.29
N SER A 17 0.89 16.45 7.93
CA SER A 17 0.85 17.33 9.09
C SER A 17 2.23 17.92 9.39
N PRO A 18 2.35 19.11 10.00
CA PRO A 18 3.61 19.59 10.56
C PRO A 18 4.22 18.64 11.60
N TYR A 19 3.39 17.82 12.26
CA TYR A 19 3.83 16.86 13.28
C TYR A 19 4.21 15.50 12.69
N VAL A 20 4.12 15.29 11.38
CA VAL A 20 4.57 14.06 10.74
C VAL A 20 6.07 14.16 10.44
N ARG A 21 6.81 13.09 10.74
CA ARG A 21 8.24 12.98 10.45
C ARG A 21 8.47 13.08 8.94
N ARG A 22 9.34 13.99 8.51
CA ARG A 22 9.72 14.16 7.10
C ARG A 22 10.99 13.36 6.79
N GLY A 23 11.08 12.80 5.58
CA GLY A 23 12.24 12.01 5.15
C GLY A 23 12.43 10.73 5.96
N TYR A 24 11.37 10.24 6.60
CA TYR A 24 11.38 9.07 7.47
C TYR A 24 10.57 7.94 6.84
N VAL A 25 11.11 6.73 6.88
CA VAL A 25 10.42 5.52 6.43
C VAL A 25 10.04 4.72 7.66
N ASP A 26 8.73 4.55 7.86
CA ASP A 26 8.22 3.73 8.95
C ASP A 26 7.99 2.30 8.48
N HIS A 27 8.66 1.33 9.10
CA HIS A 27 8.52 -0.10 8.81
C HIS A 27 7.48 -0.79 9.71
N THR A 28 6.82 -0.01 10.55
CA THR A 28 5.78 -0.44 11.48
C THR A 28 4.56 -0.94 10.70
N LEU A 29 4.20 -2.22 10.87
CA LEU A 29 2.94 -2.76 10.34
C LEU A 29 1.73 -2.00 10.93
N TYR A 30 0.90 -1.47 10.04
CA TYR A 30 -0.36 -0.82 10.37
C TYR A 30 -1.51 -1.49 9.61
N THR A 31 -2.71 -1.35 10.15
CA THR A 31 -3.96 -1.72 9.50
C THR A 31 -4.84 -0.48 9.35
N THR A 32 -5.90 -0.57 8.55
CA THR A 32 -6.92 0.48 8.44
C THR A 32 -7.57 0.78 9.80
N ALA A 33 -7.72 -0.22 10.67
CA ALA A 33 -8.16 0.01 12.05
C ALA A 33 -7.15 0.81 12.87
N GLY A 34 -5.85 0.67 12.63
CA GLY A 34 -4.83 1.52 13.25
C GLY A 34 -4.98 2.99 12.87
N VAL A 35 -5.39 3.26 11.63
CA VAL A 35 -5.73 4.62 11.16
C VAL A 35 -6.94 5.16 11.92
N MET A 36 -8.02 4.39 12.02
CA MET A 36 -9.21 4.76 12.80
C MET A 36 -8.86 5.03 14.26
N ARG A 37 -8.11 4.12 14.89
CA ARG A 37 -7.65 4.27 16.27
C ARG A 37 -6.83 5.53 16.49
N THR A 38 -6.04 5.94 15.50
CA THR A 38 -5.27 7.19 15.56
C THR A 38 -6.18 8.42 15.53
N MET A 39 -7.21 8.41 14.67
CA MET A 39 -8.19 9.51 14.59
C MET A 39 -8.98 9.65 15.90
N GLU A 40 -9.42 8.52 16.47
CA GLU A 40 -10.09 8.49 17.77
C GLU A 40 -9.22 9.14 18.86
N LEU A 41 -7.95 8.73 18.96
CA LEU A 41 -7.02 9.24 19.97
C LEU A 41 -6.72 10.73 19.79
N LEU A 42 -6.59 11.21 18.53
CA LEU A 42 -6.37 12.63 18.24
C LEU A 42 -7.59 13.50 18.58
N LEU A 43 -8.81 12.97 18.40
CA LEU A 43 -10.06 13.68 18.66
C LEU A 43 -10.59 13.47 20.09
N GLY A 44 -9.95 12.62 20.90
CA GLY A 44 -10.40 12.27 22.24
C GLY A 44 -11.66 11.40 22.26
N LEU A 45 -11.91 10.62 21.21
CA LEU A 45 -13.06 9.75 21.08
C LEU A 45 -12.78 8.35 21.69
N PRO A 46 -13.81 7.70 22.25
CA PRO A 46 -13.70 6.29 22.63
C PRO A 46 -13.58 5.40 21.38
N PRO A 47 -13.02 4.19 21.53
CA PRO A 47 -13.05 3.18 20.46
C PRO A 47 -14.48 2.83 20.05
N MET A 48 -14.73 2.70 18.75
CA MET A 48 -16.05 2.32 18.25
C MET A 48 -16.30 0.81 18.33
N SER A 49 -15.24 0.01 18.41
CA SER A 49 -15.32 -1.44 18.44
C SER A 49 -14.16 -2.06 19.24
N GLN A 50 -14.19 -3.38 19.42
CA GLN A 50 -13.01 -4.07 19.99
C GLN A 50 -11.85 -4.11 18.99
N TYR A 51 -12.14 -3.99 17.69
CA TYR A 51 -11.16 -4.12 16.63
C TYR A 51 -10.26 -2.87 16.54
N ASP A 52 -10.83 -1.67 16.58
CA ASP A 52 -10.06 -0.42 16.67
C ASP A 52 -9.37 -0.27 18.03
N ALA A 53 -10.02 -0.67 19.13
CA ALA A 53 -9.44 -0.64 20.47
C ALA A 53 -8.12 -1.43 20.56
N ALA A 54 -8.05 -2.59 19.89
CA ALA A 54 -6.86 -3.45 19.84
C ALA A 54 -5.89 -3.07 18.71
N ALA A 55 -6.24 -2.13 17.82
CA ALA A 55 -5.41 -1.77 16.69
C ALA A 55 -4.23 -0.89 17.12
N ARG A 56 -3.10 -1.08 16.45
CA ARG A 56 -1.91 -0.25 16.71
C ARG A 56 -2.06 1.13 16.07
N PRO A 57 -2.04 2.24 16.85
CA PRO A 57 -2.09 3.59 16.31
C PRO A 57 -0.79 3.99 15.62
N LEU A 58 -0.89 4.96 14.71
CA LEU A 58 0.17 5.47 13.84
C LEU A 58 1.17 6.39 14.57
N PHE A 59 1.43 6.19 15.87
CA PHE A 59 2.31 7.09 16.63
C PHE A 59 3.75 7.17 16.10
N GLY A 60 4.23 6.12 15.44
CA GLY A 60 5.56 6.06 14.82
C GLY A 60 5.80 7.15 13.76
N VAL A 61 4.75 7.55 13.03
CA VAL A 61 4.87 8.60 12.00
C VAL A 61 4.86 10.01 12.57
N PHE A 62 4.47 10.21 13.84
CA PHE A 62 4.42 11.53 14.46
C PHE A 62 5.67 11.87 15.29
N GLN A 63 5.93 13.16 15.44
CA GLN A 63 6.93 13.77 16.30
C GLN A 63 6.30 14.89 17.12
N ALA A 64 6.85 15.15 18.32
CA ALA A 64 6.26 16.13 19.24
C ALA A 64 6.43 17.59 18.76
N ALA A 65 7.57 17.92 18.15
CA ALA A 65 7.84 19.27 17.65
C ALA A 65 7.38 19.41 16.19
N PRO A 66 6.64 20.49 15.83
CA PRO A 66 6.20 20.69 14.47
C PRO A 66 7.36 21.09 13.54
N ASN A 67 7.39 20.51 12.35
CA ASN A 67 8.23 20.96 11.24
C ASN A 67 7.41 21.86 10.29
N LEU A 68 7.65 23.17 10.39
CA LEU A 68 6.96 24.21 9.62
C LEU A 68 7.61 24.53 8.28
N ALA A 69 8.63 23.78 7.85
CA ALA A 69 9.26 24.01 6.55
C ALA A 69 8.20 23.92 5.43
N PRO A 70 8.18 24.83 4.44
CA PRO A 70 7.21 24.78 3.36
C PRO A 70 7.33 23.47 2.57
N TYR A 71 6.22 23.00 2.01
CA TYR A 71 6.22 21.91 1.06
C TYR A 71 6.25 22.47 -0.36
N GLN A 72 7.21 22.03 -1.17
CA GLN A 72 7.25 22.36 -2.60
C GLN A 72 6.46 21.29 -3.37
N ALA A 73 5.31 21.69 -3.90
CA ALA A 73 4.50 20.81 -4.73
C ALA A 73 5.27 20.38 -5.98
N LYS A 74 5.29 19.07 -6.25
CA LYS A 74 5.86 18.54 -7.48
C LYS A 74 4.82 18.64 -8.59
N ALA A 75 5.19 19.20 -9.73
CA ALA A 75 4.34 19.19 -10.91
C ALA A 75 4.12 17.75 -11.40
N ALA A 76 2.97 17.50 -12.02
CA ALA A 76 2.73 16.26 -12.74
C ALA A 76 3.78 16.13 -13.87
N GLN A 77 4.47 14.99 -13.91
CA GLN A 77 5.51 14.73 -14.92
C GLN A 77 4.96 14.08 -16.19
N VAL A 78 3.71 13.63 -16.15
CA VAL A 78 3.04 12.91 -17.24
C VAL A 78 1.68 13.56 -17.44
N ALA A 79 1.34 13.87 -18.69
CA ALA A 79 0.03 14.40 -19.03
C ALA A 79 -1.04 13.31 -18.87
N LEU A 80 -2.20 13.66 -18.32
CA LEU A 80 -3.26 12.70 -17.98
C LEU A 80 -3.85 11.98 -19.19
N ASP A 81 -3.70 12.56 -20.37
CA ASP A 81 -4.16 12.08 -21.67
C ASP A 81 -3.09 11.26 -22.42
N THR A 82 -1.89 11.12 -21.84
CA THR A 82 -0.81 10.33 -22.44
C THR A 82 -1.27 8.88 -22.61
N ARG A 83 -1.28 8.40 -23.85
CA ARG A 83 -1.59 7.01 -24.19
C ARG A 83 -0.33 6.24 -24.54
N ASN A 84 -0.32 4.95 -24.22
CA ASN A 84 0.68 4.05 -24.76
C ASN A 84 0.45 3.89 -26.27
N THR A 85 1.45 4.24 -27.08
CA THR A 85 1.40 4.20 -28.55
C THR A 85 2.19 3.01 -29.14
N ALA A 86 2.95 2.28 -28.31
CA ALA A 86 3.73 1.15 -28.77
C ALA A 86 2.80 -0.04 -29.11
N TRP A 87 2.93 -0.57 -30.33
CA TRP A 87 2.26 -1.80 -30.73
C TRP A 87 3.22 -2.99 -30.59
N ASN A 88 3.07 -3.72 -29.50
CA ASN A 88 3.88 -4.89 -29.16
C ASN A 88 2.99 -6.08 -28.76
N ARG A 89 3.60 -7.21 -28.39
CA ARG A 89 2.89 -8.42 -27.97
C ARG A 89 1.94 -8.15 -26.79
N SER A 90 2.34 -7.33 -25.82
CA SER A 90 1.47 -6.92 -24.71
C SER A 90 0.27 -6.09 -25.17
N ALA A 91 0.45 -5.15 -26.12
CA ALA A 91 -0.64 -4.34 -26.68
C ALA A 91 -1.66 -5.19 -27.45
N GLU A 92 -1.18 -6.13 -28.28
CA GLU A 92 -2.04 -7.07 -29.02
C GLU A 92 -2.85 -7.98 -28.10
N ARG A 93 -2.25 -8.41 -26.99
CA ARG A 93 -2.93 -9.21 -25.96
C ARG A 93 -3.99 -8.37 -25.24
N SER A 94 -3.61 -7.20 -24.73
CA SER A 94 -4.51 -6.35 -23.95
C SER A 94 -5.70 -5.80 -24.75
N ALA A 95 -5.54 -5.64 -26.06
CA ALA A 95 -6.63 -5.20 -26.95
C ALA A 95 -7.80 -6.20 -27.01
N LYS A 96 -7.60 -7.45 -26.56
CA LYS A 96 -8.62 -8.51 -26.54
C LYS A 96 -9.29 -8.68 -25.18
N PHE A 97 -8.84 -7.96 -24.15
CA PHE A 97 -9.41 -8.04 -22.81
C PHE A 97 -10.74 -7.28 -22.76
N ASP A 98 -11.70 -7.84 -22.02
CA ASP A 98 -12.99 -7.19 -21.78
C ASP A 98 -12.90 -6.29 -20.55
N PHE A 99 -12.98 -4.98 -20.77
CA PHE A 99 -12.99 -3.97 -19.70
C PHE A 99 -14.38 -3.35 -19.47
N ALA A 100 -15.45 -3.98 -19.99
CA ALA A 100 -16.80 -3.46 -19.85
C ALA A 100 -17.34 -3.57 -18.41
N HIS A 101 -16.93 -4.60 -17.67
CA HIS A 101 -17.28 -4.80 -16.26
C HIS A 101 -16.04 -5.16 -15.44
N GLU A 102 -16.09 -4.87 -14.14
CA GLU A 102 -15.07 -5.28 -13.20
C GLU A 102 -14.88 -6.81 -13.19
N ASP A 103 -13.63 -7.24 -12.98
CA ASP A 103 -13.24 -8.66 -12.85
C ASP A 103 -13.49 -9.58 -14.08
N GLU A 104 -13.82 -9.04 -15.27
CA GLU A 104 -13.94 -9.84 -16.52
C GLU A 104 -12.59 -10.23 -17.14
N VAL A 105 -11.51 -9.49 -16.82
CA VAL A 105 -10.17 -9.76 -17.36
C VAL A 105 -9.45 -10.83 -16.55
N PRO A 106 -8.79 -11.82 -17.19
CA PRO A 106 -7.88 -12.73 -16.50
C PRO A 106 -6.77 -11.98 -15.76
N ASP A 107 -6.76 -12.09 -14.43
CA ASP A 107 -5.90 -11.33 -13.53
C ASP A 107 -4.40 -11.52 -13.79
N LEU A 108 -3.95 -12.76 -13.96
CA LEU A 108 -2.55 -13.10 -14.22
C LEU A 108 -2.07 -12.52 -15.54
N GLU A 109 -2.91 -12.55 -16.57
CA GLU A 109 -2.56 -12.03 -17.89
C GLU A 109 -2.49 -10.50 -17.88
N LEU A 110 -3.45 -9.84 -17.21
CA LEU A 110 -3.45 -8.40 -17.05
C LEU A 110 -2.22 -7.93 -16.26
N ASN A 111 -1.89 -8.61 -15.17
CA ASN A 111 -0.72 -8.30 -14.36
C ASN A 111 0.58 -8.46 -15.16
N GLU A 112 0.69 -9.49 -16.00
CA GLU A 112 1.87 -9.69 -16.85
C GLU A 112 2.03 -8.56 -17.87
N VAL A 113 0.93 -8.14 -18.52
CA VAL A 113 0.91 -7.00 -19.45
C VAL A 113 1.34 -5.71 -18.74
N VAL A 114 0.79 -5.44 -17.55
CA VAL A 114 1.13 -4.24 -16.76
C VAL A 114 2.61 -4.26 -16.38
N TRP A 115 3.13 -5.40 -15.90
CA TRP A 115 4.54 -5.55 -15.55
C TRP A 115 5.46 -5.25 -16.74
N LYS A 116 5.17 -5.86 -17.90
CA LYS A 116 5.95 -5.66 -19.14
C LYS A 116 5.87 -4.24 -19.66
N SER A 117 4.78 -3.52 -19.42
CA SER A 117 4.66 -2.10 -19.80
C SER A 117 5.65 -1.20 -19.04
N VAL A 118 5.98 -1.56 -17.79
CA VAL A 118 6.90 -0.80 -16.92
C VAL A 118 8.33 -1.32 -17.02
N ARG A 119 8.51 -2.64 -17.09
CA ARG A 119 9.83 -3.33 -16.99
C ARG A 119 10.41 -3.76 -18.33
N GLY A 120 9.65 -3.60 -19.42
CA GLY A 120 10.01 -3.99 -20.78
C GLY A 120 9.40 -5.32 -21.20
N GLU A 121 9.19 -5.49 -22.50
CA GLU A 121 8.49 -6.64 -23.09
C GLU A 121 9.19 -7.99 -22.82
N GLU A 122 10.52 -7.98 -22.74
CA GLU A 122 11.35 -9.16 -22.47
C GLU A 122 11.47 -9.48 -20.98
N SER A 123 10.80 -8.73 -20.10
CA SER A 123 10.85 -8.97 -18.66
C SER A 123 9.93 -10.13 -18.24
N THR A 124 10.36 -10.86 -17.20
CA THR A 124 9.55 -11.90 -16.57
C THR A 124 8.87 -11.32 -15.32
N MET A 125 7.54 -11.45 -15.23
CA MET A 125 6.80 -11.06 -14.03
C MET A 125 7.12 -12.03 -12.88
N PRO A 126 7.47 -11.54 -11.68
CA PRO A 126 7.72 -12.40 -10.53
C PRO A 126 6.42 -13.12 -10.10
N ALA A 127 6.56 -14.33 -9.55
CA ALA A 127 5.42 -15.08 -9.05
C ALA A 127 4.76 -14.35 -7.85
N PRO A 128 3.41 -14.37 -7.74
CA PRO A 128 2.71 -13.78 -6.60
C PRO A 128 3.19 -14.37 -5.28
N ARG A 129 3.48 -13.50 -4.30
CA ARG A 129 3.82 -13.91 -2.93
C ARG A 129 2.60 -13.82 -2.04
N ARG A 130 2.33 -14.87 -1.27
CA ARG A 130 1.31 -14.87 -0.20
C ARG A 130 2.03 -14.86 1.14
N GLY A 131 2.03 -13.72 1.81
CA GLY A 131 2.61 -13.57 3.15
C GLY A 131 1.54 -13.69 4.23
N ALA A 132 1.89 -14.28 5.37
CA ALA A 132 1.12 -14.19 6.61
C ALA A 132 1.93 -13.37 7.63
N PHE A 133 1.32 -12.33 8.21
CA PHE A 133 1.97 -11.51 9.24
C PHE A 133 1.72 -12.12 10.61
N LEU A 134 2.64 -12.94 11.09
CA LEU A 134 2.60 -13.55 12.42
C LEU A 134 3.37 -12.66 13.41
N GLN A 135 2.68 -12.09 14.40
CA GLN A 135 3.35 -11.59 15.61
C GLN A 135 3.56 -12.75 16.56
N LEU A 136 4.78 -13.29 16.57
CA LEU A 136 5.16 -14.32 17.53
C LEU A 136 5.38 -13.66 18.88
N THR A 137 4.53 -13.97 19.85
CA THR A 137 4.81 -13.64 21.25
C THR A 137 6.07 -14.40 21.67
N PRO A 138 7.08 -13.75 22.27
CA PRO A 138 8.23 -14.47 22.80
C PRO A 138 7.73 -15.54 23.77
N LYS A 139 8.23 -16.76 23.64
CA LYS A 139 7.97 -17.83 24.61
C LYS A 139 8.49 -17.30 25.96
N ARG A 140 7.62 -17.27 26.97
CA ARG A 140 8.07 -17.14 28.35
C ARG A 140 8.93 -18.37 28.62
N ASP A 141 10.20 -18.15 28.94
CA ASP A 141 10.97 -19.19 29.59
C ASP A 141 10.28 -19.39 30.94
N ASP A 142 9.60 -20.53 31.07
CA ASP A 142 9.13 -20.99 32.37
C ASP A 142 10.41 -21.33 33.14
N ASP A 143 10.79 -20.46 34.07
CA ASP A 143 11.77 -20.76 35.10
C ASP A 143 11.19 -21.90 35.95
N ASP A 144 11.65 -23.13 35.69
CA ASP A 144 11.56 -24.24 36.64
C ASP A 144 12.40 -23.88 37.88
N ASP A 145 11.74 -23.57 38.99
CA ASP A 145 12.10 -23.95 40.38
C ASP A 145 11.00 -23.55 41.40
#